data_AF-A0A954Y2E4-F1
#
_entry.id   AF-A0A954Y2E4-F1
#
_cell.length_a   1.000
_cell.length_b   1.000
_cell.length_c   1.000
_cell.angle_alpha   90.00
_cell.angle_beta   90.00
_cell.angle_gamma   90.00
#
_symmetry.space_group_name_H-M   'P 1'
#
loop_
_entity.id
_entity.type
_entity.pdbx_description
1 polymer ?
#
loop_
_entity_poly.entity_id
_entity_poly.type
_entity_poly.pdbx_seq_one_letter_code
_entity_poly.pdbx_strand_id
1 'polypeptide(L)'
;MDRVAVSGAGDAVRFPVAFSGSVVIGRDPGCDLVLLDKSVSRRHATLRRDVNGSWRITDHRSKNGTFVNGARVNGSSPVVPGDHLMLGLVGVTLAEIGDDFTIGPTEHNPIRSITPLTSREQAIIRLVALGDTDQQIADTLIISVRTVQAHLDNIKNKTQLRRRPDLTRYALREGLVSASEMSSQ
;
A
#
# COMPACT_ATOMS: atom_id res chain seq x y z
N MET A 1 19.81 5.69 11.68
CA MET A 1 18.41 5.91 12.13
C MET A 1 17.62 4.73 11.56
N ASP A 2 17.50 3.62 12.30
CA ASP A 2 17.20 2.31 11.70
C ASP A 2 15.88 2.29 10.92
N ARG A 3 15.96 1.89 9.65
CA ARG A 3 14.82 1.65 8.77
C ARG A 3 14.77 0.16 8.51
N VAL A 4 13.58 -0.42 8.44
CA VAL A 4 13.40 -1.87 8.15
C VAL A 4 12.50 -2.01 6.93
N ALA A 5 12.86 -2.92 6.03
CA ALA A 5 12.13 -3.28 4.82
C ALA A 5 11.38 -4.61 4.99
N VAL A 6 10.22 -4.72 4.36
CA VAL A 6 9.55 -6.01 4.11
C VAL A 6 9.60 -6.24 2.60
N SER A 7 10.07 -7.39 2.10
CA SER A 7 10.22 -7.70 0.66
C SER A 7 9.33 -8.86 0.22
N GLY A 8 8.47 -8.70 -0.79
CA GLY A 8 7.62 -9.79 -1.33
C GLY A 8 8.25 -10.66 -2.42
N ALA A 9 7.68 -11.84 -2.65
CA ALA A 9 8.06 -12.76 -3.73
C ALA A 9 7.54 -12.28 -5.10
N GLY A 10 8.47 -11.95 -6.01
CA GLY A 10 8.21 -11.37 -7.34
C GLY A 10 8.27 -9.84 -7.31
N ASP A 11 9.32 -9.26 -7.91
CA ASP A 11 9.76 -7.86 -7.73
C ASP A 11 9.78 -7.43 -6.26
N ALA A 12 10.93 -7.58 -5.60
CA ALA A 12 11.09 -7.34 -4.17
C ALA A 12 10.68 -5.92 -3.74
N VAL A 13 9.39 -5.71 -3.45
CA VAL A 13 8.88 -4.42 -3.02
C VAL A 13 9.31 -4.19 -1.58
N ARG A 14 10.22 -3.25 -1.34
CA ARG A 14 10.75 -2.91 -0.01
C ARG A 14 10.06 -1.68 0.55
N PHE A 15 9.50 -1.78 1.75
CA PHE A 15 8.84 -0.65 2.41
C PHE A 15 9.52 -0.27 3.71
N PRO A 16 10.01 0.99 3.86
CA PRO A 16 10.65 1.43 5.07
C PRO A 16 9.62 1.61 6.19
N VAL A 17 9.89 1.01 7.34
CA VAL A 17 9.14 1.25 8.56
C VAL A 17 9.92 2.23 9.44
N ALA A 18 9.26 3.30 9.88
CA ALA A 18 9.87 4.28 10.78
C ALA A 18 10.09 3.68 12.19
N PHE A 19 11.01 4.29 12.95
CA PHE A 19 11.55 3.78 14.23
C PHE A 19 10.51 3.53 15.34
N SER A 20 9.30 4.03 15.18
CA SER A 20 8.12 3.69 15.99
C SER A 20 6.89 3.72 15.09
N GLY A 21 6.38 2.54 14.73
CA GLY A 21 5.39 2.46 13.66
C GLY A 21 4.62 1.15 13.62
N SER A 22 3.47 1.21 12.96
CA SER A 22 2.59 0.10 12.67
C SER A 22 2.36 0.08 11.17
N VAL A 23 2.62 -1.05 10.53
CA VAL A 23 2.34 -1.30 9.11
C VAL A 23 1.19 -2.30 9.02
N VAL A 24 0.06 -1.86 8.48
CA VAL A 24 -1.06 -2.72 8.14
C VAL A 24 -0.79 -3.35 6.79
N ILE A 25 -0.89 -4.68 6.73
CA ILE A 25 -0.63 -5.47 5.55
C ILE A 25 -1.92 -6.16 5.12
N GLY A 26 -2.24 -6.14 3.83
CA GLY A 26 -3.41 -6.84 3.29
C GLY A 26 -3.66 -6.52 1.82
N ARG A 27 -4.68 -7.14 1.22
CA ARG A 27 -5.03 -6.84 -0.18
C ARG A 27 -5.90 -5.61 -0.35
N ASP A 28 -6.45 -5.09 0.74
CA ASP A 28 -7.23 -3.86 0.69
C ASP A 28 -6.28 -2.71 0.35
N PRO A 29 -6.59 -1.87 -0.67
CA PRO A 29 -5.79 -0.70 -1.01
C PRO A 29 -5.56 0.28 0.14
N GLY A 30 -6.31 0.18 1.25
CA GLY A 30 -6.14 1.01 2.44
C GLY A 30 -5.07 0.50 3.41
N CYS A 31 -4.38 -0.58 3.08
CA CYS A 31 -3.25 -1.07 3.84
C CYS A 31 -1.97 -0.29 3.48
N ASP A 32 -1.05 -0.20 4.44
CA ASP A 32 0.27 0.40 4.24
C ASP A 32 1.13 -0.45 3.28
N LEU A 33 1.01 -1.77 3.40
CA LEU A 33 1.56 -2.75 2.46
C LEU A 33 0.44 -3.50 1.75
N VAL A 34 0.24 -3.22 0.47
CA VAL A 34 -0.81 -3.83 -0.34
C VAL A 34 -0.29 -5.07 -1.06
N LEU A 35 -0.83 -6.23 -0.72
CA LEU A 35 -0.55 -7.50 -1.41
C LEU A 35 -1.80 -7.93 -2.16
N LEU A 36 -1.84 -7.70 -3.48
CA LEU A 36 -3.06 -7.86 -4.30
C LEU A 36 -3.55 -9.31 -4.48
N ASP A 37 -2.79 -10.28 -3.98
CA ASP A 37 -3.13 -11.69 -4.15
C ASP A 37 -4.43 -12.07 -3.42
N LYS A 38 -5.26 -12.88 -4.09
CA LYS A 38 -6.57 -13.32 -3.57
C LYS A 38 -6.46 -14.16 -2.29
N SER A 39 -5.31 -14.79 -2.04
CA SER A 39 -5.03 -15.54 -0.82
C SER A 39 -4.83 -14.63 0.40
N VAL A 40 -4.62 -13.33 0.18
CA VAL A 40 -4.43 -12.34 1.25
C VAL A 40 -5.78 -11.75 1.64
N SER A 41 -6.09 -11.72 2.94
CA SER A 41 -7.24 -11.00 3.48
C SER A 41 -7.13 -9.48 3.23
N ARG A 42 -8.29 -8.80 3.15
CA ARG A 42 -8.37 -7.33 2.97
C ARG A 42 -7.47 -6.60 3.96
N ARG A 43 -7.64 -6.87 5.25
CA ARG A 43 -6.70 -6.50 6.31
C ARG A 43 -6.20 -7.82 6.89
N HIS A 44 -4.94 -8.17 6.62
CA HIS A 44 -4.41 -9.51 6.88
C HIS A 44 -3.66 -9.54 8.20
N ALA A 45 -2.66 -8.68 8.33
CA ALA A 45 -1.79 -8.64 9.49
C ALA A 45 -1.34 -7.21 9.77
N THR A 46 -0.76 -7.00 10.95
CA THR A 46 -0.06 -5.77 11.29
C THR A 46 1.33 -6.11 11.79
N LEU A 47 2.33 -5.47 11.19
CA LEU A 47 3.71 -5.49 11.69
C LEU A 47 3.94 -4.22 12.52
N ARG A 48 4.43 -4.39 13.75
CA ARG A 48 4.75 -3.27 14.66
C ARG A 48 6.17 -3.40 15.17
N ARG A 49 6.84 -2.25 15.29
CA ARG A 49 8.06 -2.10 16.10
C ARG A 49 7.71 -1.33 17.36
N ASP A 50 8.06 -1.87 18.51
CA ASP A 50 7.94 -1.12 19.76
C ASP A 50 9.12 -0.16 19.96
N VAL A 51 9.02 0.65 21.02
CA VAL A 51 10.06 1.64 21.39
C VAL A 51 11.40 1.01 21.77
N ASN A 52 11.41 -0.29 22.10
CA ASN A 52 12.61 -1.05 22.43
C ASN A 52 13.23 -1.70 21.18
N GLY A 53 12.66 -1.44 20.00
CA GLY A 53 13.12 -1.97 18.73
C GLY A 53 12.64 -3.38 18.41
N SER A 54 11.81 -3.99 19.26
CA SER A 54 11.32 -5.36 19.05
C SER A 54 10.17 -5.38 18.04
N TRP A 55 10.25 -6.31 17.10
CA TRP A 55 9.24 -6.49 16.07
C TRP A 55 8.21 -7.55 16.44
N ARG A 56 6.95 -7.28 16.11
CA ARG A 56 5.86 -8.24 16.25
C ARG A 56 4.94 -8.19 15.04
N ILE A 57 4.53 -9.36 14.57
CA ILE A 57 3.45 -9.50 13.61
C ILE A 57 2.19 -9.97 14.32
N THR A 58 1.05 -9.38 13.97
CA THR A 58 -0.26 -9.73 14.51
C THR A 58 -1.21 -10.09 13.37
N ASP A 59 -1.76 -11.31 13.39
CA ASP A 59 -2.76 -11.76 12.41
C ASP A 59 -4.15 -11.25 12.78
N HIS A 60 -4.87 -10.66 11.82
CA HIS A 60 -6.22 -10.12 12.03
C HIS A 60 -7.31 -11.13 11.67
N ARG A 61 -7.12 -12.39 12.06
CA ARG A 61 -7.99 -13.53 11.69
C ARG A 61 -8.10 -13.66 10.18
N SER A 62 -6.95 -13.69 9.52
CA SER A 62 -6.90 -13.85 8.07
C SER A 62 -7.46 -15.19 7.61
N LYS A 63 -7.99 -15.26 6.38
CA LYS A 63 -8.63 -16.49 5.86
C LYS A 63 -7.66 -17.67 5.78
N ASN A 64 -6.46 -17.40 5.30
CA ASN A 64 -5.43 -18.42 5.04
C ASN A 64 -4.34 -18.45 6.11
N GLY A 65 -4.39 -17.54 7.09
CA GLY A 65 -3.40 -17.45 8.16
C GLY A 65 -2.17 -16.64 7.78
N THR A 66 -1.47 -16.21 8.84
CA THR A 66 -0.11 -15.68 8.81
C THR A 66 0.84 -16.73 9.38
N PHE A 67 2.02 -16.89 8.78
CA PHE A 67 3.07 -17.80 9.26
C PHE A 67 4.41 -17.06 9.35
N VAL A 68 5.25 -17.46 10.30
CA VAL A 68 6.64 -17.01 10.48
C VAL A 68 7.53 -18.24 10.43
N ASN A 69 8.45 -18.31 9.47
CA ASN A 69 9.35 -19.45 9.25
C ASN A 69 8.59 -20.81 9.23
N GLY A 70 7.39 -20.82 8.62
CA GLY A 70 6.51 -21.99 8.55
C GLY A 70 5.61 -22.23 9.77
N ALA A 71 5.85 -21.57 10.91
CA ALA A 71 5.02 -21.67 12.10
C ALA A 71 3.84 -20.68 12.04
N ARG A 72 2.62 -21.16 12.33
CA ARG A 72 1.41 -20.32 12.28
C ARG A 72 1.39 -19.31 13.43
N VAL A 73 1.06 -18.07 13.12
CA VAL A 73 0.87 -17.00 14.11
C VAL A 73 -0.49 -17.15 14.79
N ASN A 74 -0.49 -17.21 16.12
CA ASN A 74 -1.70 -17.23 16.95
C ASN A 74 -1.87 -15.88 17.64
N GLY A 75 -2.60 -14.96 17.00
CA GLY A 75 -2.77 -13.60 17.50
C GLY A 75 -1.55 -12.75 17.20
N SER A 76 -0.50 -12.81 18.01
CA SER A 76 0.72 -12.02 17.85
C SER A 76 1.99 -12.82 18.11
N SER A 77 2.94 -12.77 17.18
CA SER A 77 4.24 -13.44 17.30
C SER A 77 5.39 -12.43 17.17
N PRO A 78 6.48 -12.60 17.96
CA PRO A 78 7.71 -11.86 17.70
C PRO A 78 8.28 -12.27 16.35
N VAL A 79 8.93 -11.33 15.67
CA VAL A 79 9.68 -11.57 14.44
C VAL A 79 11.00 -10.79 14.52
N VAL A 80 11.97 -11.18 13.71
CA VAL A 80 13.24 -10.47 13.58
C VAL A 80 13.59 -10.29 12.11
N PRO A 81 14.39 -9.27 11.76
CA PRO A 81 14.97 -9.18 10.44
C PRO A 81 15.68 -10.50 10.04
N GLY A 82 15.43 -10.95 8.82
CA GLY A 82 15.77 -12.28 8.31
C GLY A 82 14.58 -13.24 8.25
N ASP A 83 13.54 -13.03 9.07
CA ASP A 83 12.40 -13.95 9.10
C ASP A 83 11.59 -13.93 7.81
N HIS A 84 11.19 -15.13 7.39
CA HIS A 84 10.25 -15.34 6.29
C HIS A 84 8.82 -15.38 6.81
N LEU A 85 8.02 -14.41 6.40
CA LEU A 85 6.61 -14.30 6.74
C LEU A 85 5.78 -14.77 5.55
N MET A 86 4.81 -15.65 5.78
CA MET A 86 3.77 -15.93 4.79
C MET A 86 2.47 -15.26 5.19
N LEU A 87 1.90 -14.51 4.27
CA LEU A 87 0.58 -13.89 4.38
C LEU A 87 -0.32 -14.54 3.33
N GLY A 88 -1.13 -15.50 3.76
CA GLY A 88 -1.78 -16.41 2.82
C GLY A 88 -0.75 -17.21 2.04
N LEU A 89 -0.68 -17.06 0.72
CA LEU A 89 0.30 -17.73 -0.14
C LEU A 89 1.44 -16.80 -0.58
N VAL A 90 1.47 -15.55 -0.11
CA VAL A 90 2.50 -14.59 -0.46
C VAL A 90 3.60 -14.63 0.59
N GLY A 91 4.82 -14.95 0.16
CA GLY A 91 6.02 -14.86 1.00
C GLY A 91 6.57 -13.44 1.02
N VAL A 92 6.89 -12.95 2.21
CA VAL A 92 7.64 -11.71 2.43
C VAL A 92 8.78 -11.92 3.42
N THR A 93 9.87 -11.18 3.31
CA THR A 93 11.02 -11.24 4.24
C THR A 93 11.17 -9.92 4.97
N LEU A 94 11.37 -9.97 6.29
CA LEU A 94 11.73 -8.79 7.08
C LEU A 94 13.24 -8.53 6.95
N ALA A 95 13.69 -7.30 6.73
CA ALA A 95 15.10 -6.97 6.54
C ALA A 95 15.45 -5.62 7.16
N GLU A 96 16.60 -5.48 7.82
CA GLU A 96 17.12 -4.16 8.21
C GLU A 96 17.68 -3.44 6.99
N ILE A 97 17.38 -2.16 6.85
CA ILE A 97 18.03 -1.27 5.91
C ILE A 97 19.17 -0.61 6.69
N GLY A 98 20.42 -0.95 6.36
CA GLY A 98 21.60 -0.27 6.89
C GLY A 98 21.66 1.20 6.45
N ASP A 99 22.36 2.03 7.23
CA ASP A 99 22.47 3.48 7.02
C ASP A 99 23.19 3.87 5.69
N ASP A 100 23.84 2.93 4.99
CA ASP A 100 24.61 3.16 3.75
C ASP A 100 23.79 3.19 2.46
N PHE A 101 22.46 3.33 2.56
CA PHE A 101 21.62 3.46 1.37
C PHE A 101 21.72 4.88 0.82
N THR A 102 22.66 5.10 -0.11
CA THR A 102 22.66 6.26 -1.00
C THR A 102 21.37 6.21 -1.80
N ILE A 103 20.37 7.01 -1.41
CA ILE A 103 19.34 7.48 -2.33
C ILE A 103 20.14 8.24 -3.40
N GLY A 104 20.34 7.60 -4.57
CA GLY A 104 20.95 8.29 -5.71
C GLY A 104 20.22 9.63 -5.92
N PRO A 105 20.94 10.72 -6.25
CA PRO A 105 20.35 12.04 -6.33
C PRO A 105 19.31 12.09 -7.45
N THR A 106 18.04 12.00 -7.09
CA THR A 106 16.94 12.70 -7.75
C THR A 106 16.17 13.45 -6.68
N GLU A 107 16.76 14.60 -6.34
CA GLU A 107 16.14 15.88 -5.99
C GLU A 107 14.68 15.90 -5.49
N HIS A 108 14.48 15.91 -4.18
CA HIS A 108 13.98 17.06 -3.39
C HIS A 108 13.40 16.62 -2.03
N ASN A 109 14.09 17.07 -0.98
CA ASN A 109 13.66 17.64 0.32
C ASN A 109 12.48 17.02 1.12
N PRO A 110 12.59 16.96 2.47
CA PRO A 110 11.92 16.02 3.36
C PRO A 110 10.59 16.55 3.94
N ILE A 111 9.87 15.69 4.65
CA ILE A 111 8.63 16.00 5.39
C ILE A 111 7.41 16.24 4.48
N ARG A 112 6.95 15.19 3.80
CA ARG A 112 5.53 14.90 3.54
C ARG A 112 5.48 13.44 3.09
N SER A 113 4.46 12.72 3.54
CA SER A 113 4.15 11.34 3.14
C SER A 113 3.84 11.29 1.64
N ILE A 114 4.87 11.22 0.80
CA ILE A 114 4.72 10.96 -0.64
C ILE A 114 4.84 9.46 -0.84
N THR A 115 3.80 8.72 -0.43
CA THR A 115 3.61 7.38 -1.00
C THR A 115 3.03 7.62 -2.40
N PRO A 116 3.77 7.31 -3.49
CA PRO A 116 3.22 7.49 -4.83
C PRO A 116 1.93 6.67 -4.96
N LEU A 117 0.93 7.23 -5.62
CA LEU A 117 -0.31 6.52 -5.90
C LEU A 117 0.01 5.26 -6.69
N THR A 118 -0.50 4.14 -6.21
CA THR A 118 -0.34 2.86 -6.89
C THR A 118 -0.95 2.92 -8.29
N SER A 119 -0.49 2.08 -9.23
CA SER A 119 -1.02 2.06 -10.61
C SER A 119 -2.55 1.91 -10.66
N ARG A 120 -3.14 1.24 -9.66
CA ARG A 120 -4.60 1.09 -9.51
C ARG A 120 -5.30 2.36 -9.08
N GLU A 121 -4.68 3.14 -8.20
CA GLU A 121 -5.18 4.43 -7.74
C GLU A 121 -5.06 5.50 -8.83
N GLN A 122 -3.98 5.46 -9.62
CA GLN A 122 -3.81 6.28 -10.81
C GLN A 122 -4.89 5.98 -11.86
N ALA A 123 -5.20 4.71 -12.11
CA ALA A 123 -6.29 4.33 -13.02
C ALA A 123 -7.65 4.88 -12.56
N ILE A 124 -7.92 4.85 -11.26
CA ILE A 124 -9.17 5.39 -10.69
C ILE A 124 -9.21 6.91 -10.79
N ILE A 125 -8.13 7.61 -10.45
CA ILE A 125 -8.04 9.07 -10.59
C ILE A 125 -8.21 9.50 -12.04
N ARG A 126 -7.62 8.76 -12.98
CA ARG A 126 -7.78 9.00 -14.41
C ARG A 126 -9.24 8.93 -14.85
N LEU A 127 -9.95 7.86 -14.50
CA LEU A 127 -11.37 7.71 -14.85
C LEU A 127 -12.26 8.75 -14.15
N VAL A 128 -11.96 9.10 -12.89
CA VAL A 128 -12.61 10.23 -12.20
C VAL A 128 -12.41 11.54 -12.95
N ALA A 129 -11.19 11.78 -13.44
CA ALA A 129 -10.86 12.99 -14.17
C ALA A 129 -11.52 13.06 -15.55
N LEU A 130 -11.78 11.91 -16.18
CA LEU A 130 -12.58 11.78 -17.40
C LEU A 130 -14.08 11.96 -17.17
N GLY A 131 -14.54 12.02 -15.92
CA GLY A 131 -15.95 12.26 -15.58
C GLY A 131 -16.75 10.99 -15.31
N ASP A 132 -16.14 9.82 -15.36
CA ASP A 132 -16.84 8.56 -15.09
C ASP A 132 -17.41 8.53 -13.68
N THR A 133 -18.62 7.98 -13.54
CA THR A 133 -19.26 7.72 -12.25
C THR A 133 -18.64 6.50 -11.55
N ASP A 134 -18.86 6.36 -10.24
CA ASP A 134 -18.32 5.23 -9.48
C ASP A 134 -18.77 3.86 -10.03
N GLN A 135 -19.95 3.80 -10.67
CA GLN A 135 -20.47 2.61 -11.36
C GLN A 135 -19.70 2.34 -12.66
N GLN A 136 -19.52 3.35 -13.52
CA GLN A 136 -18.76 3.20 -14.77
C GLN A 136 -17.29 2.84 -14.51
N ILE A 137 -16.69 3.42 -13.47
CA ILE A 137 -15.33 3.06 -13.03
C ILE A 137 -15.28 1.60 -12.60
N ALA A 138 -16.28 1.15 -11.82
CA ALA A 138 -16.37 -0.24 -11.36
C ALA A 138 -16.43 -1.22 -12.54
N ASP A 139 -17.27 -0.91 -13.52
CA ASP A 139 -17.46 -1.72 -14.72
C ASP A 139 -16.20 -1.74 -15.60
N THR A 140 -15.58 -0.57 -15.83
CA THR A 140 -14.36 -0.42 -16.65
C THR A 140 -13.18 -1.17 -16.03
N LEU A 141 -13.07 -1.11 -14.71
CA LEU A 141 -11.97 -1.72 -13.97
C LEU A 141 -12.27 -3.15 -13.51
N ILE A 142 -13.45 -3.70 -13.84
CA ILE A 142 -13.92 -5.04 -13.47
C ILE A 142 -13.77 -5.28 -11.95
N ILE A 143 -14.30 -4.35 -11.14
CA ILE A 143 -14.33 -4.41 -9.68
C ILE A 143 -15.68 -3.96 -9.14
N SER A 144 -15.94 -4.14 -7.84
CA SER A 144 -17.18 -3.67 -7.23
C SER A 144 -17.16 -2.15 -7.00
N VAL A 145 -18.33 -1.49 -7.03
CA VAL A 145 -18.49 -0.07 -6.66
C VAL A 145 -17.94 0.23 -5.27
N ARG A 146 -18.11 -0.70 -4.32
CA ARG A 146 -17.53 -0.59 -2.97
C ARG A 146 -16.00 -0.55 -2.99
N THR A 147 -15.38 -1.28 -3.92
CA THR A 147 -13.93 -1.26 -4.12
C THR A 147 -13.48 0.07 -4.71
N VAL A 148 -14.24 0.64 -5.65
CA VAL A 148 -14.00 1.99 -6.18
C VAL A 148 -14.05 3.03 -5.07
N GLN A 149 -15.09 3.01 -4.23
CA GLN A 149 -15.21 3.91 -3.07
C GLN A 149 -14.04 3.77 -2.09
N ALA A 150 -13.63 2.53 -1.78
CA ALA A 150 -12.48 2.29 -0.91
C ALA A 150 -11.19 2.87 -1.50
N HIS A 151 -10.93 2.64 -2.79
CA HIS A 151 -9.79 3.25 -3.46
C HIS A 151 -9.87 4.78 -3.42
N LEU A 152 -11.03 5.38 -3.70
CA LEU A 152 -11.21 6.84 -3.63
C LEU A 152 -10.93 7.38 -2.22
N ASP A 153 -11.36 6.69 -1.18
CA ASP A 153 -11.10 7.13 0.20
C ASP A 153 -9.61 7.03 0.57
N ASN A 154 -8.93 5.99 0.10
CA ASN A 154 -7.48 5.88 0.27
C ASN A 154 -6.72 6.95 -0.50
N ILE A 155 -7.15 7.25 -1.73
CA ILE A 155 -6.61 8.33 -2.54
C ILE A 155 -6.81 9.67 -1.83
N LYS A 156 -8.02 9.97 -1.31
CA LYS A 156 -8.30 11.20 -0.56
C LYS A 156 -7.44 11.30 0.70
N ASN A 157 -7.21 10.20 1.40
CA ASN A 157 -6.35 10.17 2.58
C ASN A 157 -4.87 10.40 2.23
N LYS A 158 -4.39 9.75 1.15
CA LYS A 158 -3.00 9.88 0.66
C LYS A 158 -2.71 11.27 0.09
N THR A 159 -3.66 11.85 -0.66
CA THR A 159 -3.52 13.14 -1.34
C THR A 159 -4.00 14.34 -0.51
N GLN A 160 -4.70 14.09 0.61
CA GLN A 160 -5.46 15.08 1.39
C GLN A 160 -6.54 15.83 0.61
N LEU A 161 -6.88 15.38 -0.60
CA LEU A 161 -7.90 15.98 -1.43
C LEU A 161 -9.27 15.49 -0.97
N ARG A 162 -10.19 16.41 -0.68
CA ARG A 162 -11.51 16.04 -0.13
C ARG A 162 -12.62 16.02 -1.17
N ARG A 163 -12.46 16.73 -2.28
CA ARG A 163 -13.52 16.88 -3.29
C ARG A 163 -13.10 16.24 -4.60
N ARG A 164 -14.09 15.68 -5.31
CA ARG A 164 -13.91 15.06 -6.63
C ARG A 164 -13.24 16.00 -7.65
N PRO A 165 -13.60 17.31 -7.76
CA PRO A 165 -12.92 18.22 -8.67
C PRO A 165 -11.43 18.44 -8.33
N ASP A 166 -11.05 18.28 -7.07
CA ASP A 166 -9.65 18.40 -6.66
C ASP A 166 -8.84 17.18 -7.15
N LEU A 167 -9.45 15.99 -7.23
CA LEU A 167 -8.85 14.79 -7.86
C LEU A 167 -8.66 14.96 -9.36
N THR A 168 -9.61 15.59 -10.06
CA THR A 168 -9.49 15.92 -11.50
C THR A 168 -8.30 16.86 -11.75
N ARG A 169 -8.17 17.92 -10.95
CA ARG A 169 -7.02 18.85 -11.06
C ARG A 169 -5.70 18.15 -10.77
N TYR A 170 -5.70 17.25 -9.79
CA TYR A 170 -4.54 16.45 -9.47
C TYR A 170 -4.13 15.54 -10.64
N ALA A 171 -5.08 14.88 -11.30
CA ALA A 171 -4.80 14.05 -12.49
C ALA A 171 -4.10 14.83 -13.60
N LEU A 172 -4.53 16.06 -13.88
CA LEU A 172 -3.92 16.95 -14.87
C LEU A 172 -2.50 17.37 -14.45
N ARG A 173 -2.31 17.76 -13.19
CA ARG A 173 -1.01 18.20 -12.64
C ARG A 173 0.03 17.10 -12.69
N GLU A 174 -0.37 15.86 -12.42
CA GLU A 174 0.51 14.70 -12.43
C GLU A 174 0.62 14.03 -13.82
N GLY A 175 -0.03 14.60 -14.85
CA GLY A 175 0.02 14.09 -16.22
C GLY A 175 -0.67 12.74 -16.44
N LEU A 176 -1.60 12.35 -15.57
CA LEU A 176 -2.38 11.11 -15.68
C LEU A 176 -3.44 11.19 -16.78
N VAL A 177 -3.88 12.40 -17.11
CA VAL A 177 -4.86 12.71 -18.16
C VAL A 177 -4.44 13.99 -18.86
N SER A 178 -4.56 14.03 -20.18
CA SER A 178 -4.38 15.23 -20.97
C SER A 178 -5.70 16.00 -21.15
N ALA A 179 -5.62 17.33 -21.31
CA ALA A 179 -6.81 18.16 -21.55
C ALA A 179 -7.58 17.75 -22.83
N SER A 180 -6.90 17.17 -23.82
CA SER A 180 -7.51 16.61 -25.04
C SER A 180 -8.36 15.37 -24.77
N GLU A 181 -7.95 14.51 -23.85
CA GLU A 181 -8.72 13.31 -23.46
C GLU A 181 -9.99 13.67 -22.69
N MET A 182 -9.94 14.74 -21.88
CA MET A 182 -11.13 15.24 -21.15
C MET A 182 -12.19 15.86 -22.05
N SER A 183 -11.81 16.34 -23.24
CA SER A 183 -12.73 17.05 -24.14
C SER A 183 -13.46 16.11 -25.11
N SER A 184 -13.20 14.80 -25.04
CA SER A 184 -13.64 13.79 -26.01
C SER A 184 -14.82 12.93 -25.52
N GLN A 185 -15.50 13.31 -24.43
CA GLN A 185 -16.70 12.64 -23.90
C GLN A 185 -17.91 13.58 -23.84
#